data_AF-A0A9X3J4X9-F1
#
_entry.id   AF-A0A9X3J4X9-F1
#
_cell.length_a   1.000
_cell.length_b   1.000
_cell.length_c   1.000
_cell.angle_alpha   90.00
_cell.angle_beta   90.00
_cell.angle_gamma   90.00
#
_symmetry.space_group_name_H-M   'P 1'
#
loop_
_entity.id
_entity.type
_entity.pdbx_description
1 polymer ?
#
loop_
_entity_poly.entity_id
_entity_poly.type
_entity_poly.pdbx_seq_one_letter_code
_entity_poly.pdbx_strand_id
1 'polypeptide(L)'
;MNVEQLKKVMKYHLANFNDEGVEINNDTIHNTVLSAIDGYGNANSKYIYRAVIRWTLKKNGHEDKPWPSDWFDQSVAYLAPKII
;
A
#
# COMPACT_ATOMS: atom_id res chain seq x y z
N MET A 1 12.52 -5.08 9.20
CA MET A 1 11.52 -5.56 8.23
C MET A 1 12.22 -5.88 6.92
N ASN A 2 11.82 -6.97 6.24
CA ASN A 2 12.30 -7.33 4.90
C ASN A 2 11.16 -7.25 3.86
N VAL A 3 11.48 -7.47 2.59
CA VAL A 3 10.51 -7.36 1.47
C VAL A 3 9.29 -8.25 1.68
N GLU A 4 9.48 -9.51 2.10
CA GLU A 4 8.36 -10.44 2.32
C GLU A 4 7.46 -10.04 3.50
N GLN A 5 8.05 -9.49 4.56
CA GLN A 5 7.30 -8.93 5.68
C GLN A 5 6.51 -7.69 5.23
N LEU A 6 7.09 -6.81 4.41
CA LEU A 6 6.39 -5.65 3.88
C LEU A 6 5.23 -6.06 2.96
N LYS A 7 5.41 -7.06 2.08
CA LYS A 7 4.31 -7.62 1.27
C LYS A 7 3.16 -8.11 2.14
N LYS A 8 3.45 -8.78 3.27
CA LYS A 8 2.41 -9.23 4.22
C LYS A 8 1.66 -8.05 4.84
N VAL A 9 2.37 -7.00 5.27
CA VAL A 9 1.78 -5.77 5.81
C VAL A 9 0.91 -5.06 4.76
N MET A 10 1.42 -4.92 3.53
CA MET A 10 0.69 -4.32 2.42
C MET A 10 -0.63 -5.03 2.16
N LYS A 11 -0.60 -6.37 2.05
CA LYS A 11 -1.79 -7.19 1.83
C LYS A 11 -2.77 -7.13 3.01
N TYR A 12 -2.26 -7.12 4.25
CA TYR A 12 -3.09 -6.96 5.43
C TYR A 12 -3.88 -5.64 5.39
N HIS A 13 -3.21 -4.53 5.07
CA HIS A 13 -3.90 -3.24 4.95
C HIS A 13 -4.85 -3.19 3.76
N LEU A 14 -4.47 -3.72 2.59
CA LEU A 14 -5.38 -3.81 1.43
C LEU A 14 -6.64 -4.60 1.78
N ALA A 15 -6.53 -5.73 2.49
CA ALA A 15 -7.67 -6.51 2.93
C ALA A 15 -8.62 -5.72 3.85
N ASN A 16 -8.13 -4.77 4.63
CA ASN A 16 -8.96 -3.91 5.49
C ASN A 16 -9.67 -2.78 4.72
N PHE A 17 -9.24 -2.47 3.49
CA PHE A 17 -9.92 -1.52 2.59
C PHE A 17 -10.80 -2.23 1.55
N ASN A 18 -10.76 -3.56 1.52
CA ASN A 18 -11.38 -4.37 0.49
C ASN A 18 -12.84 -4.68 0.83
N ASP A 19 -13.71 -3.70 0.61
CA ASP A 19 -15.15 -3.85 0.86
C ASP A 19 -15.83 -4.77 -0.18
N GLU A 20 -15.23 -4.95 -1.35
CA GLU A 20 -15.78 -5.73 -2.48
C GLU A 20 -15.40 -7.22 -2.46
N GLY A 21 -14.60 -7.66 -1.48
CA GLY A 21 -14.25 -9.07 -1.33
C GLY A 21 -13.26 -9.61 -2.38
N VAL A 22 -12.46 -8.73 -3.00
CA VAL A 22 -11.41 -9.11 -3.95
C VAL A 22 -10.35 -9.99 -3.27
N GLU A 23 -9.91 -11.07 -3.91
CA GLU A 23 -8.81 -11.85 -3.33
C GLU A 23 -7.50 -11.05 -3.30
N ILE A 24 -6.92 -10.86 -2.11
CA ILE A 24 -5.70 -10.09 -1.93
C ILE A 24 -4.46 -10.99 -1.99
N ASN A 25 -3.61 -10.77 -2.99
CA ASN A 25 -2.38 -11.51 -3.21
C ASN A 25 -1.22 -10.56 -3.62
N ASN A 26 -0.09 -11.13 -4.06
CA ASN A 26 1.09 -10.33 -4.41
C ASN A 26 0.93 -9.55 -5.73
N ASP A 27 0.02 -10.00 -6.59
CA ASP A 27 -0.26 -9.41 -7.91
C ASP A 27 -1.39 -8.37 -7.84
N THR A 28 -2.07 -8.26 -6.69
CA THR A 28 -3.09 -7.22 -6.44
C THR A 28 -2.53 -5.84 -6.74
N ILE A 29 -3.16 -5.16 -7.70
CA ILE A 29 -2.88 -3.78 -8.07
C ILE A 29 -3.58 -2.85 -7.08
N HIS A 30 -2.89 -1.81 -6.59
CA HIS A 30 -3.43 -0.98 -5.50
C HIS A 30 -4.74 -0.26 -5.88
N ASN A 31 -4.86 0.23 -7.11
CA ASN A 31 -6.06 0.94 -7.60
C ASN A 31 -7.31 0.06 -7.79
N THR A 32 -7.19 -1.28 -7.69
CA THR A 32 -8.36 -2.18 -7.75
C THR A 32 -9.01 -2.38 -6.38
N VAL A 33 -8.39 -1.85 -5.32
CA VAL A 33 -8.87 -1.96 -3.93
C VAL A 33 -9.00 -0.57 -3.30
N LEU A 34 -8.06 0.32 -3.60
CA LEU A 34 -8.01 1.67 -3.07
C LEU A 34 -8.54 2.66 -4.10
N SER A 35 -9.16 3.72 -3.62
CA SER A 35 -9.69 4.81 -4.43
C SER A 35 -9.05 6.15 -4.05
N ALA A 36 -8.97 7.04 -5.04
CA ALA A 36 -8.52 8.41 -4.86
C ALA A 36 -9.70 9.38 -4.59
N ILE A 37 -10.93 8.88 -4.59
CA ILE A 37 -12.17 9.69 -4.51
C ILE A 37 -13.16 9.22 -3.44
N ASP A 38 -12.84 8.15 -2.69
CA ASP A 38 -13.70 7.55 -1.65
C ASP A 38 -13.63 8.28 -0.30
N GLY A 39 -13.44 9.60 -0.31
CA GLY A 39 -13.29 10.39 0.91
C GLY A 39 -13.35 11.89 0.66
N TYR A 40 -12.85 12.68 1.61
CA TYR A 40 -12.87 14.14 1.54
C TYR A 40 -11.47 14.71 1.34
N GLY A 41 -11.23 15.33 0.19
CA GLY A 41 -9.93 15.88 -0.17
C GLY A 41 -8.83 14.81 -0.18
N ASN A 42 -7.77 15.02 0.59
CA ASN A 42 -6.65 14.06 0.71
C ASN A 42 -6.91 12.93 1.73
N ALA A 43 -8.05 12.94 2.41
CA ALA A 43 -8.45 11.85 3.29
C ALA A 43 -9.24 10.79 2.50
N ASN A 44 -8.55 10.10 1.59
CA ASN A 44 -9.08 8.98 0.80
C ASN A 44 -8.21 7.73 1.01
N SER A 45 -8.71 6.55 0.64
CA SER A 45 -8.03 5.28 0.95
C SER A 45 -6.64 5.19 0.30
N LYS A 46 -6.45 5.76 -0.91
CA LYS A 46 -5.14 5.88 -1.56
C LYS A 46 -4.10 6.56 -0.66
N TYR A 47 -4.41 7.73 -0.11
CA TYR A 47 -3.45 8.48 0.70
C TYR A 47 -3.33 7.94 2.12
N ILE A 48 -4.42 7.44 2.71
CA ILE A 48 -4.39 6.82 4.04
C ILE A 48 -3.53 5.56 4.02
N TYR A 49 -3.72 4.69 3.02
CA TYR A 49 -2.89 3.50 2.82
C TYR A 49 -1.40 3.87 2.75
N ARG A 50 -1.04 4.84 1.89
CA ARG A 50 0.34 5.29 1.74
C ARG A 50 0.91 5.82 3.06
N ALA A 51 0.15 6.59 3.82
CA ALA A 51 0.56 7.11 5.12
C ALA A 51 0.84 5.99 6.14
N VAL A 52 -0.03 4.98 6.20
CA VAL A 52 0.12 3.84 7.11
C VAL A 52 1.37 3.01 6.76
N ILE A 53 1.62 2.73 5.48
CA ILE A 53 2.82 1.97 5.07
C ILE A 53 4.10 2.76 5.37
N ARG A 54 4.14 4.08 5.10
CA ARG A 54 5.28 4.95 5.47
C ARG A 54 5.54 4.95 6.97
N TRP A 55 4.47 5.05 7.78
CA TRP A 55 4.59 4.98 9.23
C TRP A 55 5.14 3.62 9.68
N THR A 56 4.65 2.52 9.11
CA THR A 56 5.11 1.16 9.43
C THR A 56 6.59 0.97 9.09
N LEU A 57 7.04 1.44 7.91
CA LEU A 57 8.45 1.44 7.51
C LEU A 57 9.32 2.20 8.53
N LYS A 58 8.93 3.43 8.86
CA LYS A 58 9.63 4.28 9.84
C LYS A 58 9.72 3.62 11.22
N LYS A 59 8.63 3.02 11.70
CA LYS A 59 8.61 2.29 12.98
C LYS A 59 9.51 1.06 13.00
N ASN A 60 9.82 0.50 11.83
CA ASN A 60 10.71 -0.63 11.66
C ASN A 60 12.14 -0.23 11.26
N GLY A 61 12.51 1.04 11.43
CA GLY A 61 13.87 1.56 11.20
C GLY A 61 14.24 1.82 9.73
N HIS A 62 13.27 1.89 8.83
CA HIS A 62 13.50 2.18 7.41
C HIS A 62 13.39 3.67 7.12
N GLU A 63 14.18 4.14 6.16
CA GLU A 63 14.08 5.51 5.64
C GLU A 63 12.78 5.74 4.89
N ASP A 64 12.31 6.98 4.90
CA ASP A 64 11.11 7.40 4.19
C ASP A 64 11.44 7.71 2.73
N LYS A 65 11.59 6.65 1.93
CA LYS A 65 11.94 6.74 0.51
C LYS A 65 10.76 7.29 -0.32
N PRO A 66 11.02 8.07 -1.39
CA PRO A 66 9.98 8.43 -2.34
C PRO A 66 9.40 7.18 -2.99
N TRP A 67 8.07 7.15 -3.14
CA TRP A 67 7.39 6.06 -3.85
C TRP A 67 7.44 6.33 -5.36
N PRO A 68 7.50 5.29 -6.20
CA PRO A 68 7.33 5.44 -7.65
C PRO A 68 6.06 6.23 -7.98
N SER A 69 6.08 7.11 -8.98
CA SER A 69 4.92 7.95 -9.33
C SER A 69 3.70 7.13 -9.76
N ASP A 70 3.95 5.95 -10.35
CA ASP A 70 2.98 4.99 -10.86
C ASP A 70 2.56 3.95 -9.81
N TRP A 71 3.01 4.04 -8.56
CA TRP A 71 2.79 3.00 -7.53
C TRP A 71 1.33 2.53 -7.39
N PHE A 72 0.39 3.45 -7.63
CA PHE A 72 -1.04 3.21 -7.47
C PHE A 72 -1.58 2.23 -8.52
N ASP A 73 -0.95 2.21 -9.70
CA ASP A 73 -1.30 1.35 -10.82
C ASP A 73 -0.45 0.07 -10.85
N GLN A 74 0.27 -0.20 -9.76
CA GLN A 74 1.24 -1.30 -9.67
C GLN A 74 0.88 -2.29 -8.57
N SER A 75 1.43 -3.50 -8.65
CA SER A 75 1.16 -4.57 -7.69
C SER A 75 1.91 -4.42 -6.37
N VAL A 76 1.47 -5.15 -5.35
CA VAL A 76 2.23 -5.34 -4.10
C VAL A 76 3.65 -5.85 -4.38
N ALA A 77 3.80 -6.83 -5.29
CA ALA A 77 5.09 -7.39 -5.68
C ALA A 77 6.03 -6.35 -6.30
N TYR A 78 5.49 -5.44 -7.12
CA TYR A 78 6.27 -4.37 -7.75
C TYR A 78 6.74 -3.32 -6.72
N LEU A 79 5.85 -2.92 -5.81
CA LEU A 79 6.07 -1.78 -4.94
C LEU A 79 6.97 -2.10 -3.75
N ALA A 80 6.75 -3.24 -3.08
CA ALA A 80 7.47 -3.62 -1.87
C ALA A 80 9.01 -3.50 -1.96
N PRO A 81 9.69 -4.06 -2.98
CA PRO A 81 11.15 -3.98 -3.07
C PRO A 81 11.69 -2.58 -3.39
N LYS A 82 10.85 -1.62 -3.82
CA LYS A 82 11.28 -0.27 -4.19
C LYS A 82 11.24 0.71 -3.01
N ILE A 83 10.46 0.40 -1.99
CA ILE A 83 10.20 1.33 -0.87
C ILE A 83 10.79 0.86 0.46
N ILE A 84 11.41 -0.32 0.51
CA ILE A 84 12.16 -0.82 1.66
C ILE A 84 13.66 -0.65 1.44
#